data_AF-A0A9D1TJ15-F1
#
_entry.id   AF-A0A9D1TJ15-F1
#
_cell.length_a   1.000
_cell.length_b   1.000
_cell.length_c   1.000
_cell.angle_alpha   90.00
_cell.angle_beta   90.00
_cell.angle_gamma   90.00
#
_symmetry.space_group_name_H-M   'P 1'
#
loop_
_entity.id
_entity.type
_entity.pdbx_description
1 polymer ?
#
loop_
_entity_poly.entity_id
_entity_poly.type
_entity_poly.pdbx_seq_one_letter_code
_entity_poly.pdbx_strand_id
1 'polypeptide(L)'
;MKKKTGLKFALTMVACALFGALCSIIVNFSEQSLTNIIDNIFDILIKNSTVLMFIGVVPLIIGSVFLVKARSVIEQNNNLDEDEFEKTHKTLSLALYVPSVLMPWLFVCFGFSVTYNFGIESPYILMDLIIFILELAWIIILQYQIVEQTKKIFPEKRGNVLDSKFQKEWYSSCDEAEKQIIGEACYISCKTMNMVYPILFAIMIFVCSLYDLSPFIFLMVGVLWLIQILSYLIPSYKLEHGKKSRR
;
A
#
# COMPACT_ATOMS: atom_id res chain seq x y z
N MET A 1 -20.20 -27.75 -22.42
CA MET A 1 -19.36 -27.06 -21.40
C MET A 1 -20.01 -25.81 -20.79
N LYS A 2 -20.59 -24.86 -21.55
CA LYS A 2 -21.19 -23.62 -21.02
C LYS A 2 -22.29 -23.80 -19.93
N LYS A 3 -23.15 -24.82 -20.03
CA LYS A 3 -24.18 -25.12 -19.00
C LYS A 3 -23.62 -25.48 -17.62
N LYS A 4 -22.46 -26.16 -17.55
CA LYS A 4 -21.81 -26.51 -16.27
C LYS A 4 -21.21 -25.27 -15.57
N THR A 5 -20.76 -24.28 -16.34
CA THR A 5 -20.21 -23.03 -15.79
C THR A 5 -21.31 -22.12 -15.24
N GLY A 6 -22.44 -21.98 -15.94
CA GLY A 6 -23.59 -21.22 -15.46
C GLY A 6 -24.23 -21.82 -14.19
N LEU A 7 -24.29 -23.15 -14.10
CA LEU A 7 -24.79 -23.83 -12.90
C LEU A 7 -23.86 -23.62 -11.69
N LYS A 8 -22.54 -23.67 -11.89
CA LYS A 8 -21.56 -23.37 -10.83
C LYS A 8 -21.70 -21.94 -10.33
N PHE A 9 -21.87 -20.98 -11.24
CA PHE A 9 -22.10 -19.57 -10.89
C PHE A 9 -23.40 -19.36 -10.09
N ALA A 10 -24.50 -19.98 -10.52
CA ALA A 10 -25.77 -19.92 -9.80
C ALA A 10 -25.68 -20.57 -8.41
N LEU A 11 -24.99 -21.71 -8.29
CA LEU A 11 -24.74 -22.36 -6.99
C LEU A 11 -23.91 -21.49 -6.06
N THR A 12 -22.85 -20.84 -6.55
CA THR A 12 -22.07 -19.89 -5.74
C THR A 12 -22.91 -18.69 -5.31
N MET A 13 -23.81 -18.18 -6.17
CA MET A 13 -24.68 -17.06 -5.81
C MET A 13 -25.66 -17.44 -4.70
N VAL A 14 -26.27 -18.62 -4.79
CA VAL A 14 -27.17 -19.14 -3.74
C VAL A 14 -26.40 -19.41 -2.45
N ALA A 15 -25.19 -19.97 -2.53
CA ALA A 15 -24.34 -20.19 -1.36
C ALA A 15 -23.97 -18.86 -0.66
N CYS A 16 -23.61 -17.83 -1.43
CA CYS A 16 -23.34 -16.50 -0.89
C CYS A 16 -24.59 -15.86 -0.27
N ALA A 17 -25.77 -16.04 -0.87
CA ALA A 17 -27.03 -15.53 -0.33
C ALA A 17 -27.40 -16.21 0.99
N LEU A 18 -27.25 -17.53 1.09
CA LEU A 18 -27.48 -18.29 2.32
C LEU A 18 -26.47 -17.92 3.40
N PHE A 19 -25.20 -17.75 3.04
CA PHE A 19 -24.16 -17.28 3.96
C PHE A 19 -24.47 -15.87 4.47
N GLY A 20 -24.89 -14.95 3.59
CA GLY A 20 -25.33 -13.61 3.97
C GLY A 20 -26.53 -13.63 4.93
N ALA A 21 -27.53 -14.48 4.68
CA ALA A 21 -28.67 -14.65 5.57
C ALA A 21 -28.28 -15.21 6.94
N LEU A 22 -27.40 -16.21 6.98
CA LEU A 22 -26.89 -16.79 8.24
C LEU A 22 -26.05 -15.78 9.03
N CYS A 23 -25.15 -15.06 8.37
CA CYS A 23 -24.40 -13.97 8.98
C CYS A 23 -25.32 -12.89 9.54
N SER A 24 -26.37 -12.50 8.81
CA SER A 24 -27.35 -11.52 9.29
C SER A 24 -28.09 -11.99 10.54
N ILE A 25 -28.51 -13.27 10.59
CA ILE A 25 -29.17 -13.84 11.76
C ILE A 25 -28.22 -13.84 12.98
N ILE A 26 -26.99 -14.32 12.81
CA ILE A 26 -25.98 -14.35 13.89
C ILE A 26 -25.75 -12.93 14.42
N VAL A 27 -25.65 -11.97 13.52
CA VAL A 27 -25.37 -10.57 13.86
C VAL A 27 -26.53 -9.93 14.62
N ASN A 28 -27.78 -10.19 14.25
CA ASN A 28 -28.94 -9.73 15.02
C ASN A 28 -28.98 -10.31 16.44
N PHE A 29 -28.44 -11.51 16.67
CA PHE A 29 -28.37 -12.11 18.01
C PHE A 29 -27.17 -11.64 18.84
N SER A 30 -26.09 -11.20 18.20
CA SER A 30 -24.84 -10.80 18.85
C SER A 30 -24.47 -9.33 18.62
N GLU A 31 -25.42 -8.51 18.16
CA GLU A 31 -25.18 -7.16 17.65
C GLU A 31 -24.41 -6.33 18.66
N GLN A 32 -24.89 -6.32 19.90
CA GLN A 32 -24.29 -5.57 20.99
C GLN A 32 -22.91 -6.10 21.41
N SER A 33 -22.64 -7.40 21.28
CA SER A 33 -21.31 -7.97 21.54
C SER A 33 -20.33 -7.60 20.42
N LEU A 34 -20.78 -7.59 19.18
CA LEU A 34 -19.95 -7.30 18.01
C LEU A 34 -19.61 -5.81 17.91
N THR A 35 -20.59 -4.93 18.14
CA THR A 35 -20.36 -3.48 18.17
C THR A 35 -19.38 -3.12 19.28
N ASN A 36 -19.58 -3.65 20.50
CA ASN A 36 -18.64 -3.44 21.61
C ASN A 36 -17.20 -3.87 21.28
N ILE A 37 -17.00 -4.97 20.54
CA ILE A 37 -15.65 -5.40 20.14
C ILE A 37 -15.06 -4.41 19.13
N ILE A 38 -15.84 -4.02 18.12
CA ILE A 38 -15.41 -3.09 17.07
C ILE A 38 -15.08 -1.72 17.66
N ASP A 39 -15.94 -1.18 18.53
CA ASP A 39 -15.75 0.09 19.22
C ASP A 39 -14.50 0.05 20.10
N ASN A 40 -14.30 -1.02 20.89
CA ASN A 40 -13.08 -1.16 21.69
C ASN A 40 -11.80 -1.17 20.83
N ILE A 41 -11.84 -1.82 19.65
CA ILE A 41 -10.69 -1.81 18.73
C ILE A 41 -10.44 -0.40 18.20
N PHE A 42 -11.47 0.29 17.70
CA PHE A 42 -11.32 1.63 17.17
C PHE A 42 -10.90 2.63 18.25
N ASP A 43 -11.46 2.56 19.45
CA ASP A 43 -11.08 3.40 20.57
C ASP A 43 -9.62 3.18 20.96
N ILE A 44 -9.15 1.94 21.00
CA ILE A 44 -7.73 1.64 21.26
C ILE A 44 -6.86 2.23 20.15
N LEU A 45 -7.23 2.07 18.87
CA LEU A 45 -6.45 2.58 17.74
C LEU A 45 -6.40 4.12 17.70
N ILE A 46 -7.54 4.77 17.90
CA ILE A 46 -7.70 6.22 17.83
C ILE A 46 -7.05 6.88 19.04
N LYS A 47 -7.30 6.38 20.26
CA LYS A 47 -6.71 6.94 21.49
C LYS A 47 -5.19 6.78 21.56
N ASN A 48 -4.66 5.68 21.01
CA ASN A 48 -3.22 5.40 21.02
C ASN A 48 -2.54 5.75 19.70
N SER A 49 -3.16 6.57 18.84
CA SER A 49 -2.65 6.93 17.51
C SER A 49 -1.22 7.50 17.56
N THR A 50 -0.90 8.32 18.57
CA THR A 50 0.46 8.86 18.77
C THR A 50 1.48 7.76 19.04
N VAL A 51 1.11 6.75 19.85
CA VAL A 51 1.96 5.59 20.13
C VAL A 51 2.12 4.73 18.87
N LEU A 52 1.07 4.58 18.06
CA LEU A 52 1.14 3.86 16.78
C LEU A 52 2.10 4.50 15.78
N MET A 53 2.21 5.84 15.77
CA MET A 53 3.24 6.54 14.99
C MET A 53 4.64 6.17 15.49
N PHE A 54 4.88 6.25 16.80
CA PHE A 54 6.18 5.84 17.39
C PHE A 54 6.55 4.38 17.12
N ILE A 55 5.58 3.47 17.03
CA ILE A 55 5.83 2.08 16.62
C ILE A 55 6.44 2.01 15.20
N GLY A 56 6.07 2.93 14.31
CA GLY A 56 6.65 3.08 12.97
C GLY A 56 8.14 3.48 12.96
N VAL A 57 8.65 4.07 14.04
CA VAL A 57 10.08 4.45 14.15
C VAL A 57 10.99 3.23 14.23
N VAL A 58 10.57 2.15 14.87
CA VAL A 58 11.38 0.92 15.00
C VAL A 58 11.76 0.34 13.62
N PRO A 59 10.81 0.07 12.71
CA PRO A 59 11.16 -0.37 11.36
C PRO A 59 11.95 0.69 10.57
N LEU A 60 11.73 2.00 10.76
CA LEU A 60 12.60 3.04 10.15
C LEU A 60 14.06 2.91 10.57
N ILE A 61 14.32 2.65 11.85
CA ILE A 61 15.67 2.40 12.36
C ILE A 61 16.24 1.15 11.70
N ILE A 62 15.46 0.06 11.61
CA ILE A 62 15.89 -1.18 10.95
C ILE A 62 16.25 -0.94 9.47
N GLY A 63 15.41 -0.21 8.74
CA GLY A 63 15.68 0.16 7.34
C GLY A 63 16.93 1.02 7.21
N SER A 64 17.16 1.95 8.14
CA SER A 64 18.36 2.78 8.20
C SER A 64 19.62 1.94 8.48
N VAL A 65 19.53 0.93 9.35
CA VAL A 65 20.63 0.00 9.61
C VAL A 65 20.96 -0.84 8.37
N PHE A 66 19.95 -1.34 7.65
CA PHE A 66 20.18 -2.04 6.39
C PHE A 66 20.84 -1.15 5.34
N LEU A 67 20.42 0.11 5.23
CA LEU A 67 21.07 1.08 4.35
C LEU A 67 22.53 1.31 4.73
N VAL A 68 22.83 1.55 6.01
CA VAL A 68 24.21 1.76 6.49
C VAL A 68 25.07 0.54 6.19
N LYS A 69 24.55 -0.67 6.42
CA LYS A 69 25.25 -1.92 6.13
C LYS A 69 25.52 -2.10 4.64
N ALA A 70 24.55 -1.83 3.77
CA ALA A 70 24.76 -1.90 2.32
C ALA A 70 25.78 -0.84 1.88
N ARG A 71 25.65 0.39 2.39
CA ARG A 71 26.55 1.50 2.10
C ARG A 71 27.99 1.20 2.50
N SER A 72 28.22 0.61 3.66
CA SER A 72 29.58 0.27 4.10
C SER A 72 30.27 -0.72 3.17
N VAL A 73 29.53 -1.68 2.62
CA VAL A 73 30.07 -2.66 1.65
C VAL A 73 30.40 -1.95 0.33
N ILE A 74 29.49 -1.12 -0.19
CA ILE A 74 29.69 -0.36 -1.43
C ILE A 74 30.90 0.60 -1.35
N GLU A 75 31.11 1.24 -0.19
CA GLU A 75 32.22 2.19 -0.03
C GLU A 75 33.58 1.51 0.19
N GLN A 76 33.61 0.28 0.71
CA GLN A 76 34.84 -0.49 0.92
C GLN A 76 35.30 -1.22 -0.35
N ASN A 77 34.34 -1.65 -1.17
CA ASN A 77 34.60 -2.49 -2.35
C ASN A 77 34.18 -1.75 -3.62
N ASN A 78 35.16 -1.12 -4.30
CA ASN A 78 34.91 -0.44 -5.58
C ASN A 78 34.44 -1.38 -6.70
N ASN A 79 34.82 -2.67 -6.63
CA ASN A 79 34.38 -3.72 -7.53
C ASN A 79 33.85 -4.89 -6.69
N LEU A 80 32.54 -4.93 -6.50
CA LEU A 80 31.88 -6.05 -5.83
C LEU A 80 32.02 -7.31 -6.69
N ASP A 81 32.29 -8.45 -6.05
CA ASP A 81 32.11 -9.74 -6.70
C ASP A 81 30.60 -10.04 -6.88
N GLU A 82 30.27 -11.10 -7.61
CA GLU A 82 28.88 -11.43 -7.95
C GLU A 82 28.02 -11.73 -6.70
N ASP A 83 28.60 -12.42 -5.71
CA ASP A 83 27.91 -12.81 -4.47
C ASP A 83 27.67 -11.60 -3.54
N GLU A 84 28.67 -10.74 -3.37
CA GLU A 84 28.59 -9.49 -2.60
C GLU A 84 27.62 -8.51 -3.27
N PHE A 85 27.63 -8.46 -4.60
CA PHE A 85 26.68 -7.67 -5.37
C PHE A 85 25.24 -8.10 -5.11
N GLU A 86 24.93 -9.39 -5.26
CA GLU A 86 23.58 -9.92 -5.03
C GLU A 86 23.13 -9.67 -3.58
N LYS A 87 24.01 -9.92 -2.61
CA LYS A 87 23.72 -9.71 -1.19
C LYS A 87 23.48 -8.23 -0.86
N THR A 88 24.25 -7.34 -1.45
CA THR A 88 24.11 -5.88 -1.28
C THR A 88 22.82 -5.40 -1.92
N HIS A 89 22.52 -5.84 -3.14
CA HIS A 89 21.27 -5.50 -3.83
C HIS A 89 20.05 -5.99 -3.05
N LYS A 90 20.08 -7.22 -2.51
CA LYS A 90 19.03 -7.75 -1.64
C LYS A 90 18.86 -6.93 -0.36
N THR A 91 19.96 -6.51 0.25
CA THR A 91 19.94 -5.67 1.46
C THR A 91 19.31 -4.30 1.17
N LEU A 92 19.66 -3.66 0.04
CA LEU A 92 19.03 -2.41 -0.40
C LEU A 92 17.54 -2.58 -0.70
N SER A 93 17.15 -3.70 -1.32
CA SER A 93 15.75 -4.00 -1.61
C SER A 93 14.93 -4.16 -0.32
N LEU A 94 15.46 -4.90 0.66
CA LEU A 94 14.85 -5.01 2.00
C LEU A 94 14.77 -3.65 2.70
N ALA A 95 15.81 -2.83 2.58
CA ALA A 95 15.81 -1.46 3.10
C ALA A 95 14.72 -0.61 2.44
N LEU A 96 14.42 -0.79 1.14
CA LEU A 96 13.40 -0.04 0.40
C LEU A 96 11.97 -0.44 0.76
N TYR A 97 11.74 -1.70 1.13
CA TYR A 97 10.42 -2.17 1.56
C TYR A 97 9.92 -1.46 2.82
N VAL A 98 10.83 -1.18 3.76
CA VAL A 98 10.53 -0.48 5.01
C VAL A 98 9.83 0.88 4.77
N PRO A 99 10.45 1.87 4.11
CA PRO A 99 9.79 3.16 3.89
C PRO A 99 8.59 3.05 2.95
N SER A 100 8.54 2.06 2.06
CA SER A 100 7.40 1.87 1.14
C SER A 100 6.13 1.42 1.89
N VAL A 101 6.27 0.56 2.90
CA VAL A 101 5.17 0.10 3.75
C VAL A 101 4.83 1.12 4.84
N LEU A 102 5.83 1.79 5.40
CA LEU A 102 5.60 2.77 6.47
C LEU A 102 4.94 4.04 6.00
N MET A 103 5.07 4.41 4.73
CA MET A 103 4.40 5.59 4.19
C MET A 103 2.88 5.52 4.39
N PRO A 104 2.14 4.52 3.86
CA PRO A 104 0.70 4.43 4.12
C PRO A 104 0.36 4.22 5.60
N TRP A 105 1.18 3.48 6.37
CA TRP A 105 0.98 3.32 7.81
C TRP A 105 0.96 4.68 8.55
N LEU A 106 1.94 5.54 8.24
CA LEU A 106 2.07 6.86 8.86
C LEU A 106 0.85 7.74 8.54
N PHE A 107 0.35 7.72 7.31
CA PHE A 107 -0.87 8.45 6.93
C PHE A 107 -2.11 7.92 7.67
N VAL A 108 -2.24 6.61 7.85
CA VAL A 108 -3.36 6.02 8.62
C VAL A 108 -3.30 6.45 10.09
N CYS A 109 -2.13 6.34 10.72
CA CYS A 109 -1.95 6.72 12.13
C CYS A 109 -2.18 8.22 12.36
N PHE A 110 -1.69 9.06 11.44
CA PHE A 110 -1.94 10.50 11.49
C PHE A 110 -3.41 10.83 11.30
N GLY A 111 -4.11 10.12 10.40
CA GLY A 111 -5.56 10.23 10.26
C GLY A 111 -6.31 9.95 11.57
N PHE A 112 -5.95 8.88 12.27
CA PHE A 112 -6.51 8.56 13.59
C PHE A 112 -6.21 9.65 14.64
N SER A 113 -4.98 10.16 14.67
CA SER A 113 -4.58 11.25 15.58
C SER A 113 -5.40 12.52 15.33
N VAL A 114 -5.61 12.90 14.07
CA VAL A 114 -6.43 14.04 13.70
C VAL A 114 -7.87 13.83 14.20
N THR A 115 -8.48 12.68 13.93
CA THR A 115 -9.84 12.37 14.40
C THR A 115 -9.96 12.45 15.92
N TYR A 116 -8.98 11.90 16.66
CA TYR A 116 -8.98 11.94 18.12
C TYR A 116 -8.86 13.38 18.66
N ASN A 117 -7.79 14.08 18.27
CA ASN A 117 -7.44 15.38 18.85
C ASN A 117 -8.42 16.49 18.47
N PHE A 118 -8.99 16.46 17.26
CA PHE A 118 -10.08 17.37 16.89
C PHE A 118 -11.37 17.09 17.67
N GLY A 119 -11.65 15.81 18.00
CA GLY A 119 -12.82 15.43 18.77
C GLY A 119 -12.79 15.89 20.24
N ILE A 120 -11.60 16.08 20.82
CA ILE A 120 -11.42 16.48 22.23
C ILE A 120 -10.78 17.87 22.41
N GLU A 121 -10.66 18.66 21.34
CA GLU A 121 -10.00 19.99 21.33
C GLU A 121 -8.61 20.00 22.00
N SER A 122 -7.84 18.94 21.78
CA SER A 122 -6.55 18.72 22.45
C SER A 122 -5.43 19.58 21.83
N PRO A 123 -4.53 20.17 22.65
CA PRO A 123 -3.36 20.90 22.15
C PRO A 123 -2.28 19.97 21.55
N TYR A 124 -2.40 18.64 21.69
CA TYR A 124 -1.40 17.68 21.24
C TYR A 124 -1.38 17.46 19.72
N ILE A 125 -2.37 17.98 18.97
CA ILE A 125 -2.41 17.92 17.50
C ILE A 125 -1.14 18.51 16.85
N LEU A 126 -0.59 19.60 17.41
CA LEU A 126 0.61 20.24 16.89
C LEU A 126 1.84 19.34 17.09
N MET A 127 1.91 18.64 18.22
CA MET A 127 2.98 17.67 18.50
C MET A 127 2.91 16.48 17.54
N ASP A 128 1.71 15.91 17.34
CA ASP A 128 1.49 14.80 16.41
C ASP A 128 1.82 15.21 14.96
N LEU A 129 1.51 16.46 14.57
CA LEU A 129 1.90 17.01 13.27
C LEU A 129 3.42 17.11 13.13
N ILE A 130 4.14 17.56 14.16
CA ILE A 130 5.61 17.62 14.14
C ILE A 130 6.20 16.23 13.99
N ILE A 131 5.70 15.24 14.74
CA ILE A 131 6.14 13.83 14.65
C ILE A 131 5.88 13.31 13.23
N PHE A 132 4.68 13.52 12.70
CA PHE A 132 4.32 13.13 11.34
C PHE A 132 5.28 13.71 10.30
N ILE A 133 5.59 15.01 10.36
CA ILE A 133 6.50 15.66 9.41
C ILE A 133 7.93 15.10 9.54
N LEU A 134 8.41 14.86 10.76
CA LEU A 134 9.75 14.32 10.99
C LEU A 134 9.88 12.88 10.45
N GLU A 135 8.90 12.02 10.71
CA GLU A 135 8.88 10.66 10.18
C GLU A 135 8.73 10.64 8.65
N LEU A 136 7.86 11.50 8.11
CA LEU A 136 7.68 11.67 6.66
C LEU A 136 9.01 12.08 5.99
N ALA A 137 9.71 13.05 6.57
CA ALA A 137 11.02 13.48 6.09
C ALA A 137 12.04 12.35 6.16
N TRP A 138 12.08 11.57 7.26
CA TRP A 138 12.96 10.42 7.39
C TRP A 138 12.65 9.37 6.31
N ILE A 139 11.38 9.01 6.10
CA ILE A 139 10.95 8.08 5.04
C ILE A 139 11.46 8.53 3.67
N ILE A 140 11.28 9.81 3.32
CA ILE A 140 11.71 10.37 2.04
C ILE A 140 13.24 10.34 1.91
N ILE A 141 13.97 10.77 2.95
CA ILE A 141 15.44 10.74 2.97
C ILE A 141 15.96 9.32 2.81
N LEU A 142 15.33 8.35 3.50
CA LEU A 142 15.73 6.95 3.44
C LEU A 142 15.52 6.39 2.03
N GLN A 143 14.35 6.62 1.40
CA GLN A 143 14.09 6.24 0.00
C GLN A 143 15.11 6.87 -0.96
N TYR A 144 15.38 8.18 -0.80
CA TYR A 144 16.38 8.89 -1.59
C TYR A 144 17.76 8.24 -1.48
N GLN A 145 18.25 8.02 -0.26
CA GLN A 145 19.57 7.44 -0.03
C GLN A 145 19.68 6.00 -0.56
N ILE A 146 18.63 5.18 -0.41
CA ILE A 146 18.60 3.82 -0.95
C ILE A 146 18.70 3.84 -2.47
N VAL A 147 17.95 4.72 -3.14
CA VAL A 147 18.02 4.88 -4.60
C VAL A 147 19.41 5.34 -5.02
N GLU A 148 20.01 6.30 -4.33
CA GLU A 148 21.38 6.76 -4.63
C GLU A 148 22.42 5.65 -4.45
N GLN A 149 22.33 4.82 -3.39
CA GLN A 149 23.23 3.66 -3.27
C GLN A 149 22.97 2.62 -4.35
N THR A 150 21.70 2.41 -4.75
CA THR A 150 21.34 1.47 -5.83
C THR A 150 21.97 1.90 -7.16
N LYS A 151 22.02 3.19 -7.46
CA LYS A 151 22.69 3.70 -8.67
C LYS A 151 24.21 3.49 -8.68
N LYS A 152 24.86 3.41 -7.52
CA LYS A 152 26.30 3.12 -7.45
C LYS A 152 26.62 1.71 -7.89
N ILE A 153 25.76 0.74 -7.54
CA ILE A 153 25.92 -0.65 -7.96
C ILE A 153 25.35 -0.90 -9.36
N PHE A 154 24.34 -0.14 -9.79
CA PHE A 154 23.76 -0.18 -11.14
C PHE A 154 23.94 1.18 -11.85
N PRO A 155 25.10 1.42 -12.50
CA PRO A 155 25.40 2.72 -13.12
C PRO A 155 24.49 3.08 -14.30
N GLU A 156 23.77 2.13 -14.87
CA GLU A 156 22.80 2.35 -15.93
C GLU A 156 21.50 3.00 -15.43
N LYS A 157 21.20 2.92 -14.12
CA LYS A 157 19.98 3.48 -13.52
C LYS A 157 19.99 4.99 -13.51
N ARG A 158 18.84 5.58 -13.86
CA ARG A 158 18.69 7.04 -14.02
C ARG A 158 17.50 7.60 -13.25
N GLY A 159 17.50 8.92 -13.11
CA GLY A 159 16.41 9.70 -12.52
C GLY A 159 16.70 10.17 -11.10
N ASN A 160 16.20 11.34 -10.74
CA ASN A 160 16.33 11.90 -9.38
C ASN A 160 15.03 11.66 -8.61
N VAL A 161 15.08 11.05 -7.42
CA VAL A 161 13.88 10.74 -6.61
C VAL A 161 13.03 11.97 -6.32
N LEU A 162 13.65 13.15 -6.25
CA LEU A 162 12.96 14.41 -5.99
C LEU A 162 12.33 15.03 -7.26
N ASP A 163 12.54 14.44 -8.44
CA ASP A 163 11.88 14.86 -9.67
C ASP A 163 10.53 14.15 -9.85
N SER A 164 9.50 14.92 -10.20
CA SER A 164 8.19 14.43 -10.66
C SER A 164 8.27 13.34 -11.75
N LYS A 165 9.34 13.33 -12.56
CA LYS A 165 9.56 12.36 -13.65
C LYS A 165 10.37 11.15 -13.23
N PHE A 166 10.79 11.05 -11.96
CA PHE A 166 11.63 9.99 -11.43
C PHE A 166 11.18 8.59 -11.90
N GLN A 167 9.91 8.25 -11.65
CA GLN A 167 9.37 6.92 -11.94
C GLN A 167 9.48 6.57 -13.44
N LYS A 168 9.28 7.55 -14.32
CA LYS A 168 9.40 7.36 -15.77
C LYS A 168 10.86 7.17 -16.19
N GLU A 169 11.75 7.99 -15.66
CA GLU A 169 13.18 7.90 -15.97
C GLU A 169 13.80 6.61 -15.44
N TRP A 170 13.47 6.26 -14.20
CA TRP A 170 13.86 5.00 -13.56
C TRP A 170 13.40 3.81 -14.39
N TYR A 171 12.09 3.72 -14.70
CA TYR A 171 11.54 2.64 -15.52
C TYR A 171 12.16 2.57 -16.92
N SER A 172 12.49 3.72 -17.53
CA SER A 172 13.13 3.76 -18.85
C SER A 172 14.57 3.24 -18.84
N SER A 173 15.27 3.34 -17.70
CA SER A 173 16.63 2.83 -17.53
C SER A 173 16.70 1.33 -17.25
N CYS A 174 15.57 0.70 -16.87
CA CYS A 174 15.52 -0.73 -16.63
C CYS A 174 15.70 -1.53 -17.93
N ASP A 175 16.36 -2.69 -17.81
CA ASP A 175 16.43 -3.65 -18.90
C ASP A 175 15.07 -4.38 -19.12
N GLU A 176 15.02 -5.29 -20.09
CA GLU A 176 13.77 -6.02 -20.38
C GLU A 176 13.38 -7.02 -19.30
N ALA A 177 14.34 -7.64 -18.61
CA ALA A 177 14.06 -8.60 -17.54
C ALA A 177 13.45 -7.89 -16.32
N GLU A 178 14.00 -6.75 -15.92
CA GLU A 178 13.48 -5.93 -14.84
C GLU A 178 12.11 -5.34 -15.17
N LYS A 179 11.90 -4.86 -16.41
CA LYS A 179 10.57 -4.41 -16.86
C LYS A 179 9.55 -5.54 -16.82
N GLN A 180 9.96 -6.77 -17.17
CA GLN A 180 9.09 -7.94 -17.06
C GLN A 180 8.71 -8.23 -15.60
N ILE A 181 9.68 -8.20 -14.67
CA ILE A 181 9.42 -8.38 -13.23
C ILE A 181 8.45 -7.32 -12.72
N ILE A 182 8.68 -6.04 -13.06
CA ILE A 182 7.78 -4.94 -12.71
C ILE A 182 6.38 -5.18 -13.29
N GLY A 183 6.29 -5.62 -14.56
CA GLY A 183 5.04 -5.94 -15.23
C GLY A 183 4.25 -7.06 -14.54
N GLU A 184 4.92 -8.15 -14.16
CA GLU A 184 4.31 -9.28 -13.45
C GLU A 184 3.85 -8.87 -12.04
N ALA A 185 4.69 -8.14 -11.30
CA ALA A 185 4.33 -7.61 -9.99
C ALA A 185 3.13 -6.66 -10.06
N CYS A 186 3.08 -5.77 -11.06
CA CYS A 186 1.94 -4.88 -11.30
C CYS A 186 0.66 -5.68 -11.63
N TYR A 187 0.76 -6.72 -12.45
CA TYR A 187 -0.37 -7.59 -12.77
C TYR A 187 -0.93 -8.28 -11.52
N ILE A 188 -0.06 -8.86 -10.68
CA ILE A 188 -0.45 -9.52 -9.43
C ILE A 188 -1.11 -8.52 -8.48
N SER A 189 -0.54 -7.31 -8.35
CA SER A 189 -1.11 -6.23 -7.53
C SER A 189 -2.51 -5.83 -8.01
N CYS A 190 -2.68 -5.54 -9.30
CA CYS A 190 -3.98 -5.20 -9.90
C CYS A 190 -5.00 -6.33 -9.71
N LYS A 191 -4.61 -7.58 -9.93
CA LYS A 191 -5.47 -8.75 -9.73
C LYS A 191 -5.92 -8.87 -8.26
N THR A 192 -4.99 -8.69 -7.33
CA THR A 192 -5.26 -8.76 -5.89
C THR A 192 -6.21 -7.65 -5.48
N MET A 193 -5.98 -6.41 -5.89
CA MET A 193 -6.85 -5.27 -5.58
C MET A 193 -8.26 -5.43 -6.16
N ASN A 194 -8.38 -5.94 -7.39
CA ASN A 194 -9.69 -6.26 -7.99
C ASN A 194 -10.48 -7.32 -7.21
N MET A 195 -9.80 -8.20 -6.46
CA MET A 195 -10.46 -9.14 -5.54
C MET A 195 -10.79 -8.48 -4.19
N VAL A 196 -9.92 -7.60 -3.69
CA VAL A 196 -10.09 -6.91 -2.39
C VAL A 196 -11.25 -5.92 -2.42
N TYR A 197 -11.42 -5.13 -3.49
CA TYR A 197 -12.47 -4.11 -3.54
C TYR A 197 -13.89 -4.65 -3.29
N PRO A 198 -14.38 -5.70 -3.99
CA PRO A 198 -15.70 -6.28 -3.71
C PRO A 198 -15.85 -6.80 -2.28
N ILE A 199 -14.80 -7.41 -1.72
CA ILE A 199 -14.81 -7.92 -0.34
C ILE A 199 -14.91 -6.76 0.64
N LEU A 200 -14.15 -5.69 0.42
CA LEU A 200 -14.21 -4.48 1.23
C LEU A 200 -15.59 -3.82 1.16
N PHE A 201 -16.21 -3.74 -0.03
CA PHE A 201 -17.58 -3.25 -0.18
C PHE A 201 -18.59 -4.09 0.63
N ALA A 202 -18.46 -5.42 0.62
CA ALA A 202 -19.32 -6.29 1.42
C ALA A 202 -19.15 -6.03 2.92
N ILE A 203 -17.90 -5.89 3.39
CA ILE A 203 -17.59 -5.54 4.79
C ILE A 203 -18.17 -4.16 5.13
N MET A 204 -18.06 -3.18 4.26
CA MET A 204 -18.59 -1.84 4.51
C MET A 204 -20.12 -1.80 4.57
N ILE A 205 -20.83 -2.51 3.67
CA ILE A 205 -22.29 -2.65 3.76
C ILE A 205 -22.68 -3.24 5.12
N PHE A 206 -21.93 -4.25 5.55
CA PHE A 206 -22.14 -4.89 6.83
C PHE A 206 -21.91 -3.91 8.00
N VAL A 207 -20.80 -3.19 8.02
CA VAL A 207 -20.51 -2.20 9.08
C VAL A 207 -21.51 -1.04 9.07
N CYS A 208 -21.91 -0.52 7.90
CA CYS A 208 -22.95 0.51 7.80
C CYS A 208 -24.35 0.03 8.20
N SER A 209 -24.57 -1.29 8.33
CA SER A 209 -25.82 -1.81 8.92
C SER A 209 -25.78 -1.85 10.45
N LEU A 210 -24.58 -1.87 11.04
CA LEU A 210 -24.35 -1.82 12.49
C LEU A 210 -24.23 -0.38 13.03
N TYR A 211 -23.77 0.54 12.18
CA TYR A 211 -23.51 1.93 12.52
C TYR A 211 -24.15 2.84 11.48
N ASP A 212 -24.71 3.98 11.90
CA ASP A 212 -25.24 5.03 11.02
C ASP A 212 -24.10 5.82 10.32
N LEU A 213 -23.24 5.12 9.61
CA LEU A 213 -22.12 5.70 8.87
C LEU A 213 -22.62 6.41 7.61
N SER A 214 -21.94 7.50 7.27
CA SER A 214 -22.25 8.25 6.06
C SER A 214 -22.06 7.40 4.80
N PRO A 215 -23.01 7.40 3.84
CA PRO A 215 -22.87 6.73 2.54
C PRO A 215 -21.64 7.20 1.74
N PHE A 216 -21.04 8.33 2.12
CA PHE A 216 -19.85 8.90 1.54
C PHE A 216 -18.64 7.94 1.52
N ILE A 217 -18.55 7.00 2.47
CA ILE A 217 -17.44 6.04 2.53
C ILE A 217 -17.46 5.12 1.29
N PHE A 218 -18.65 4.71 0.80
CA PHE A 218 -18.77 3.92 -0.43
C PHE A 218 -18.28 4.69 -1.66
N LEU A 219 -18.57 6.00 -1.71
CA LEU A 219 -18.12 6.85 -2.80
C LEU A 219 -16.59 6.96 -2.82
N MET A 220 -15.95 7.14 -1.66
CA MET A 220 -14.49 7.19 -1.54
C MET A 220 -13.81 5.92 -2.07
N VAL A 221 -14.24 4.75 -1.61
CA VAL A 221 -13.68 3.46 -2.06
C VAL A 221 -14.02 3.18 -3.52
N GLY A 222 -15.23 3.52 -3.96
CA GLY A 222 -15.66 3.35 -5.35
C GLY A 222 -14.84 4.19 -6.34
N VAL A 223 -14.54 5.44 -6.00
CA VAL A 223 -13.68 6.31 -6.81
C VAL A 223 -12.26 5.76 -6.90
N LEU A 224 -11.69 5.28 -5.79
CA LEU A 224 -10.37 4.64 -5.80
C LEU A 224 -10.33 3.42 -6.73
N TRP A 225 -11.36 2.56 -6.67
CA TRP A 225 -11.43 1.39 -7.54
C TRP A 225 -11.58 1.79 -9.03
N LEU A 226 -12.42 2.78 -9.33
CA LEU A 226 -12.58 3.31 -10.68
C LEU A 226 -11.27 3.86 -11.22
N ILE A 227 -10.53 4.64 -10.43
CA ILE A 227 -9.22 5.18 -10.81
C ILE A 227 -8.25 4.04 -11.12
N GLN A 228 -8.22 2.98 -10.30
CA GLN A 228 -7.36 1.82 -10.55
C GLN A 228 -7.70 1.13 -11.89
N ILE A 229 -8.99 0.93 -12.17
CA ILE A 229 -9.45 0.32 -13.43
C ILE A 229 -9.07 1.20 -14.62
N LEU A 230 -9.34 2.51 -14.55
CA LEU A 230 -9.03 3.44 -15.65
C LEU A 230 -7.52 3.57 -15.89
N SER A 231 -6.72 3.54 -14.82
CA SER A 231 -5.26 3.55 -14.88
C SER A 231 -4.68 2.32 -15.58
N TYR A 232 -5.43 1.22 -15.64
CA TYR A 232 -5.07 0.05 -16.42
C TYR A 232 -5.64 0.09 -17.84
N LEU A 233 -6.95 0.36 -17.98
CA LEU A 233 -7.64 0.28 -19.27
C LEU A 233 -7.15 1.32 -20.28
N ILE A 234 -6.93 2.57 -19.86
CA ILE A 234 -6.54 3.65 -20.77
C ILE A 234 -5.15 3.38 -21.37
N PRO A 235 -4.09 3.07 -20.60
CA PRO A 235 -2.80 2.70 -21.16
C PRO A 235 -2.85 1.39 -21.97
N SER A 236 -3.57 0.37 -21.50
CA SER A 236 -3.70 -0.91 -22.21
C SER A 236 -4.26 -0.72 -23.62
N TYR A 237 -5.36 0.04 -23.73
CA TYR A 237 -5.97 0.35 -25.03
C TYR A 237 -5.00 1.08 -25.96
N LYS A 238 -4.28 2.08 -25.43
CA LYS A 238 -3.26 2.83 -26.17
C LYS A 238 -2.09 1.95 -26.61
N LEU A 239 -1.66 0.99 -25.81
CA LEU A 239 -0.56 0.10 -26.17
C LEU A 239 -0.97 -0.91 -27.25
N GLU A 240 -2.20 -1.41 -27.18
CA GLU A 240 -2.74 -2.37 -28.15
C GLU A 240 -3.03 -1.73 -29.52
N HIS A 241 -3.56 -0.50 -29.53
CA HIS A 241 -4.05 0.14 -30.76
C HIS A 241 -3.19 1.34 -31.22
N GLY A 242 -2.28 1.84 -30.39
CA GLY A 242 -1.52 3.08 -30.63
C GLY A 242 -0.26 2.93 -31.50
N LYS A 243 0.04 1.75 -32.04
CA LYS A 243 1.15 1.55 -32.99
C LYS A 243 0.68 0.99 -34.35
N LYS A 244 0.07 1.87 -35.15
CA LYS A 244 0.13 1.83 -36.62
C LYS A 244 0.52 3.22 -37.15
N SER A 245 1.80 3.57 -37.04
CA SER A 245 2.43 4.62 -37.86
C SER A 245 3.94 4.61 -37.62
N ARG A 246 4.71 4.57 -38.73
CA ARG A 246 6.18 4.52 -38.86
C ARG A 246 6.81 3.12 -38.87
N ARG A 247 6.53 2.38 -39.95
CA ARG A 247 7.61 1.85 -40.81
C ARG A 247 7.69 2.72 -42.05
#